data_AF-B4IS19-F1
#
_entry.id   AF-B4IS19-F1
#
_cell.length_a   1.000
_cell.length_b   1.000
_cell.length_c   1.000
_cell.angle_alpha   90.00
_cell.angle_beta   90.00
_cell.angle_gamma   90.00
#
_symmetry.space_group_name_H-M   'P 1'
#
loop_
_entity.id
_entity.type
_entity.pdbx_description
1 polymer ?
#
loop_
_entity_poly.entity_id
_entity_poly.type
_entity_poly.pdbx_seq_one_letter_code
_entity_poly.pdbx_strand_id
1 'polypeptide(L)'
;MGTILTLIIGLLALYCLHILISCMYILCKRQKVPYVSFSEAMNLGLKQGPPWLRCLAPIAIPFVDGFLAFYHFGICCVYVVFIAESIKQLVDEYLVVWDVRLHMCLLIVPLLLIYSIKNLQVLAPFSSAANLLLLVGFGIILYYIFEDLPPLSERDAFVSYTELPTFFGTVLFALEAVGVVGSISTTLYIYSYSINSFLLPIDPRN
;
A
#
# COMPACT_ATOMS: atom_id res chain seq x y z
N MET A 1 -7.70 -21.15 -10.91
CA MET A 1 -6.25 -20.93 -10.69
C MET A 1 -5.93 -19.53 -10.17
N GLY A 2 -6.49 -18.46 -10.77
CA GLY A 2 -6.27 -17.08 -10.29
C GLY A 2 -6.48 -16.88 -8.79
N THR A 3 -7.59 -17.37 -8.23
CA THR A 3 -7.87 -17.31 -6.78
C THR A 3 -6.80 -17.99 -5.90
N ILE A 4 -6.32 -19.16 -6.32
CA ILE A 4 -5.26 -19.90 -5.62
C ILE A 4 -3.95 -19.09 -5.67
N LEU A 5 -3.60 -18.55 -6.83
CA LEU A 5 -2.39 -17.75 -7.00
C LEU A 5 -2.48 -16.43 -6.21
N THR A 6 -3.63 -15.76 -6.20
CA THR A 6 -3.91 -14.59 -5.36
C THR A 6 -3.72 -14.92 -3.88
N LEU A 7 -4.24 -16.05 -3.40
CA LEU A 7 -4.08 -16.47 -2.00
C LEU A 7 -2.61 -16.72 -1.66
N ILE A 8 -1.85 -17.39 -2.54
CA ILE A 8 -0.42 -17.65 -2.32
C ILE A 8 0.37 -16.34 -2.25
N ILE A 9 0.16 -15.42 -3.21
CA ILE A 9 0.84 -14.12 -3.24
C ILE A 9 0.46 -13.29 -2.00
N GLY A 10 -0.82 -13.29 -1.63
CA GLY A 10 -1.33 -12.60 -0.44
C GLY A 10 -0.72 -13.12 0.86
N LEU A 11 -0.65 -14.44 1.04
CA LEU A 11 -0.03 -15.06 2.21
C LEU A 11 1.48 -14.77 2.26
N LEU A 12 2.17 -14.84 1.13
CA LEU A 12 3.60 -14.51 1.04
C LEU A 12 3.84 -13.04 1.41
N ALA A 13 3.08 -12.12 0.83
CA ALA A 13 3.21 -10.69 1.12
C ALA A 13 2.92 -10.38 2.59
N LEU A 14 1.84 -10.96 3.15
CA LEU A 14 1.48 -10.81 4.56
C LEU A 14 2.58 -11.38 5.48
N TYR A 15 3.15 -12.53 5.15
CA TYR A 15 4.25 -13.14 5.90
C TYR A 15 5.51 -12.26 5.89
N CYS A 16 5.89 -11.73 4.73
CA CYS A 16 7.00 -10.79 4.61
C CYS A 16 6.78 -9.53 5.45
N LEU A 17 5.58 -8.95 5.41
CA LEU A 17 5.24 -7.78 6.20
C LEU A 17 5.28 -8.07 7.71
N HIS A 18 4.73 -9.21 8.14
CA HIS A 18 4.72 -9.63 9.53
C HIS A 18 6.15 -9.78 10.10
N ILE A 19 7.05 -10.40 9.33
CA ILE A 19 8.47 -10.49 9.71
C ILE A 19 9.10 -9.10 9.79
N LEU A 20 8.89 -8.26 8.78
CA LEU A 20 9.45 -6.91 8.72
C LEU A 20 9.06 -6.08 9.95
N ILE A 21 7.78 -6.08 10.30
CA ILE A 21 7.23 -5.40 11.48
C ILE A 21 7.83 -5.96 12.76
N SER A 22 7.91 -7.28 12.88
CA SER A 22 8.51 -7.93 14.06
C SER A 22 9.96 -7.50 14.26
N CYS A 23 10.75 -7.43 13.17
CA CYS A 23 12.13 -6.95 13.20
C CYS A 23 12.22 -5.47 13.60
N MET A 24 11.39 -4.61 13.00
CA MET A 24 11.34 -3.18 13.34
C MET A 24 10.94 -2.96 14.80
N TYR A 25 9.97 -3.71 15.31
CA TYR A 25 9.53 -3.66 16.70
C TYR A 25 10.66 -4.03 17.67
N ILE A 26 11.37 -5.15 17.41
CA ILE A 26 12.53 -5.56 18.22
C ILE A 26 13.61 -4.48 18.22
N LEU A 27 13.81 -3.81 17.08
CA LEU A 27 14.82 -2.77 16.93
C LEU A 27 14.46 -1.48 17.65
N CYS A 28 13.18 -1.04 17.57
CA CYS A 28 12.66 0.08 18.34
C CYS A 28 12.84 -0.17 19.85
N LYS A 29 12.55 -1.39 20.32
CA LYS A 29 12.75 -1.79 21.71
C LYS A 29 14.21 -1.72 22.15
N ARG A 30 15.15 -2.15 21.29
CA ARG A 30 16.59 -2.11 21.59
C ARG A 30 17.16 -0.70 21.64
N GLN A 31 16.72 0.17 20.73
CA GLN A 31 17.17 1.55 20.66
C GLN A 31 16.48 2.47 21.68
N LYS A 32 15.42 2.00 22.35
CA LYS A 32 14.59 2.78 23.29
C LYS A 32 14.03 4.06 22.65
N VAL A 33 13.69 3.99 21.36
CA VAL A 33 13.07 5.10 20.62
C VAL A 33 11.62 4.76 20.29
N PRO A 34 10.71 5.75 20.31
CA PRO A 34 9.29 5.51 20.08
C PRO A 34 8.94 5.16 18.62
N TYR A 35 9.83 5.48 17.67
CA TYR A 35 9.63 5.22 16.25
C TYR A 35 10.99 5.18 15.55
N VAL A 36 11.12 4.30 14.56
CA VAL A 36 12.27 4.23 13.64
C VAL A 36 11.70 4.12 12.23
N SER A 37 12.19 4.96 11.32
CA SER A 37 11.80 4.89 9.90
C SER A 37 12.32 3.62 9.23
N PHE A 38 11.72 3.19 8.10
CA PHE A 38 12.16 1.97 7.40
C PHE A 38 13.64 2.02 6.99
N SER A 39 14.13 3.18 6.53
CA SER A 39 15.52 3.37 6.12
C SER A 39 16.48 3.35 7.30
N GLU A 40 16.11 3.97 8.43
CA GLU A 40 16.89 3.87 9.67
C GLU A 40 16.89 2.45 10.24
N ALA A 41 15.76 1.76 10.19
CA ALA A 41 15.64 0.38 10.66
C ALA A 41 16.56 -0.55 9.86
N MET A 42 16.64 -0.36 8.54
CA MET A 42 17.58 -1.09 7.69
C MET A 42 19.04 -0.79 8.06
N ASN A 43 19.41 0.49 8.21
CA ASN A 43 20.77 0.87 8.58
C ASN A 43 21.19 0.28 9.94
N LEU A 44 20.33 0.41 10.94
CA LEU A 44 20.55 -0.13 12.29
C LEU A 44 20.60 -1.67 12.29
N GLY A 45 19.76 -2.33 11.50
CA GLY A 45 19.80 -3.78 11.29
C GLY A 45 21.12 -4.24 10.69
N LEU A 46 21.62 -3.55 9.66
CA LEU A 46 22.91 -3.85 9.02
C LEU A 46 24.10 -3.62 9.96
N LYS A 47 24.06 -2.57 10.79
CA LYS A 47 25.09 -2.30 11.81
C LYS A 47 25.16 -3.39 12.88
N GLN A 48 24.00 -3.90 13.32
CA GLN A 48 23.93 -4.99 14.30
C GLN A 48 24.16 -6.38 13.67
N GLY A 49 24.16 -6.46 12.34
CA GLY A 49 24.37 -7.68 11.56
C GLY A 49 25.82 -8.16 11.49
N PRO A 50 26.07 -9.23 10.71
CA PRO A 50 27.39 -9.83 10.51
C PRO A 50 28.36 -8.86 9.80
N PRO A 51 29.69 -9.02 9.99
CA PRO A 51 30.69 -8.00 9.63
C PRO A 51 30.71 -7.63 8.13
N TRP A 52 30.35 -8.55 7.24
CA TRP A 52 30.27 -8.30 5.79
C TRP A 52 29.09 -7.38 5.41
N LEU A 53 27.96 -7.46 6.12
CA LEU A 53 26.78 -6.61 5.87
C LEU A 53 26.93 -5.20 6.44
N ARG A 54 27.82 -4.99 7.41
CA ARG A 54 28.10 -3.67 7.98
C ARG A 54 28.70 -2.69 6.97
N CYS A 55 29.37 -3.20 5.94
CA CYS A 55 29.91 -2.38 4.84
C CYS A 55 28.79 -1.66 4.06
N LEU A 56 27.59 -2.23 4.01
CA LEU A 56 26.44 -1.67 3.28
C LEU A 56 25.62 -0.65 4.11
N ALA A 57 25.84 -0.61 5.42
CA ALA A 57 25.15 0.30 6.34
C ALA A 57 25.15 1.79 5.91
N PRO A 58 26.27 2.40 5.46
CA PRO A 58 26.27 3.82 5.04
C PRO A 58 25.44 4.10 3.78
N ILE A 59 25.24 3.09 2.92
CA ILE A 59 24.48 3.21 1.66
C ILE A 59 22.98 2.89 1.86
N ALA A 60 22.64 2.23 2.97
CA ALA A 60 21.30 1.71 3.23
C ALA A 60 20.21 2.79 3.28
N ILE A 61 20.47 3.93 3.94
CA ILE A 61 19.48 5.01 4.07
C ILE A 61 19.09 5.58 2.69
N PRO A 62 20.02 6.15 1.89
CA PRO A 62 19.65 6.74 0.60
C PRO A 62 19.09 5.70 -0.38
N PHE A 63 19.50 4.44 -0.27
CA PHE A 63 18.96 3.36 -1.10
C PHE A 63 17.49 3.07 -0.78
N VAL A 64 17.15 2.88 0.50
CA VAL A 64 15.77 2.58 0.93
C VAL A 64 14.85 3.78 0.70
N ASP A 65 15.29 4.99 1.07
CA ASP A 65 14.49 6.20 0.84
C ASP A 65 14.26 6.45 -0.65
N GLY A 66 15.28 6.22 -1.49
CA GLY A 66 15.16 6.31 -2.94
C GLY A 66 14.19 5.28 -3.52
N PHE A 67 14.26 4.03 -3.06
CA PHE A 67 13.34 2.98 -3.48
C PHE A 67 11.90 3.28 -3.05
N LEU A 68 11.69 3.75 -1.82
CA LEU A 68 10.38 4.12 -1.29
C LEU A 68 9.79 5.33 -2.04
N ALA A 69 10.62 6.32 -2.37
CA ALA A 69 10.21 7.46 -3.18
C ALA A 69 9.78 7.04 -4.59
N PHE A 70 10.56 6.17 -5.25
CA PHE A 70 10.22 5.63 -6.57
C PHE A 70 8.95 4.78 -6.52
N TYR A 71 8.78 3.97 -5.48
CA TYR A 71 7.58 3.17 -5.24
C TYR A 71 6.32 4.04 -5.12
N HIS A 72 6.35 5.08 -4.28
CA HIS A 72 5.23 6.01 -4.15
C HIS A 72 4.95 6.77 -5.44
N PHE A 73 5.99 7.19 -6.18
CA PHE A 73 5.81 7.80 -7.49
C PHE A 73 5.11 6.85 -8.47
N GLY A 74 5.53 5.58 -8.50
CA GLY A 74 4.90 4.54 -9.32
C GLY A 74 3.42 4.34 -8.97
N ILE A 75 3.09 4.27 -7.68
CA ILE A 75 1.70 4.17 -7.21
C ILE A 75 0.86 5.35 -7.70
N CYS A 76 1.36 6.58 -7.57
CA CYS A 76 0.68 7.77 -8.05
C CYS A 76 0.39 7.70 -9.55
N CYS A 77 1.36 7.25 -10.35
CA CYS A 77 1.20 7.07 -11.79
C CYS A 77 0.09 6.06 -12.12
N VAL A 78 0.08 4.91 -11.45
CA VAL A 78 -0.93 3.87 -11.67
C VAL A 78 -2.33 4.37 -11.29
N TYR A 79 -2.47 5.06 -10.14
CA TYR A 79 -3.76 5.62 -9.74
C TYR A 79 -4.29 6.64 -10.76
N VAL A 80 -3.44 7.52 -11.30
CA VAL A 80 -3.84 8.49 -12.33
C VAL A 80 -4.36 7.79 -13.59
N VAL A 81 -3.63 6.79 -14.08
CA VAL A 81 -4.04 6.03 -15.27
C VAL A 81 -5.37 5.32 -15.01
N PHE A 82 -5.53 4.69 -13.85
CA PHE A 82 -6.76 3.98 -13.49
C PHE A 82 -7.99 4.90 -13.42
N ILE A 83 -7.86 6.09 -12.81
CA ILE A 83 -8.94 7.08 -12.77
C ILE A 83 -9.24 7.58 -14.19
N ALA A 84 -8.21 7.83 -15.01
CA ALA A 84 -8.40 8.28 -16.39
C ALA A 84 -9.16 7.27 -17.24
N GLU A 85 -8.84 5.99 -17.12
CA GLU A 85 -9.56 4.91 -17.80
C GLU A 85 -11.01 4.80 -17.32
N SER A 86 -11.24 4.92 -16.01
CA SER A 86 -12.59 4.89 -15.42
C SER A 86 -13.46 6.05 -15.91
N ILE A 87 -12.92 7.26 -15.96
CA ILE A 87 -13.64 8.43 -16.49
C ILE A 87 -13.88 8.28 -17.99
N LYS A 88 -12.89 7.80 -18.74
CA LYS A 88 -13.04 7.56 -20.18
C LYS A 88 -14.20 6.60 -20.47
N GLN A 89 -14.28 5.48 -19.75
CA GLN A 89 -15.39 4.52 -19.89
C GLN A 89 -16.77 5.18 -19.64
N LEU A 90 -16.85 6.12 -18.70
CA LEU A 90 -18.08 6.87 -18.43
C LEU A 90 -18.41 7.91 -19.51
N VAL A 91 -17.39 8.59 -20.04
CA VAL A 91 -17.55 9.68 -21.02
C VAL A 91 -17.85 9.13 -22.42
N ASP A 92 -17.17 8.05 -22.85
CA ASP A 92 -17.37 7.45 -24.18
C ASP A 92 -18.82 6.95 -24.40
N GLU A 93 -19.53 6.60 -23.33
CA GLU A 93 -20.97 6.25 -23.35
C GLU A 93 -21.90 7.47 -23.62
N TYR A 94 -21.50 8.67 -23.19
CA TYR A 94 -22.39 9.86 -23.19
C TYR A 94 -21.97 11.01 -24.11
N LEU A 95 -20.68 11.18 -24.42
CA LEU A 95 -20.14 12.35 -25.12
C LEU A 95 -18.94 11.96 -26.03
N VAL A 96 -19.21 11.83 -27.33
CA VAL A 96 -18.30 11.76 -28.50
C VAL A 96 -16.81 11.46 -28.24
N VAL A 97 -16.31 10.38 -28.87
CA VAL A 97 -14.93 9.85 -28.83
C VAL A 97 -13.84 10.93 -28.99
N TRP A 98 -13.21 11.33 -27.88
CA TRP A 98 -11.95 12.12 -27.88
C TRP A 98 -10.75 11.22 -27.56
N ASP A 99 -9.57 11.62 -28.04
CA ASP A 99 -8.32 10.87 -27.86
C ASP A 99 -7.89 10.78 -26.38
N VAL A 100 -7.37 9.62 -25.97
CA VAL A 100 -7.06 9.24 -24.56
C VAL A 100 -6.05 10.18 -23.91
N ARG A 101 -5.13 10.71 -24.72
CA ARG A 101 -4.05 11.57 -24.28
C ARG A 101 -4.55 12.92 -23.73
N LEU A 102 -5.67 13.40 -24.26
CA LEU A 102 -6.28 14.67 -23.85
C LEU A 102 -7.00 14.53 -22.50
N HIS A 103 -7.62 13.37 -22.26
CA HIS A 103 -8.17 12.99 -20.95
C HIS A 103 -7.08 12.86 -19.88
N MET A 104 -5.93 12.25 -20.20
CA MET A 104 -4.79 12.17 -19.28
C MET A 104 -4.24 13.56 -18.90
N CYS A 105 -4.12 14.48 -19.85
CA CYS A 105 -3.72 15.86 -19.58
C CYS A 105 -4.77 16.62 -18.76
N LEU A 106 -6.06 16.44 -19.06
CA LEU A 106 -7.15 17.07 -18.31
C LEU A 106 -7.17 16.59 -16.85
N LEU A 107 -6.76 15.35 -16.59
CA LEU A 107 -6.76 14.73 -15.26
C LEU A 107 -5.57 15.15 -14.39
N ILE A 108 -4.44 15.51 -15.01
CA ILE A 108 -3.28 16.08 -14.30
C ILE A 108 -3.63 17.44 -13.67
N VAL A 109 -4.49 18.25 -14.30
CA VAL A 109 -4.90 19.57 -13.81
C VAL A 109 -5.62 19.52 -12.45
N PRO A 110 -6.69 18.72 -12.24
CA PRO A 110 -7.32 18.58 -10.94
C PRO A 110 -6.42 17.87 -9.93
N LEU A 111 -5.55 16.93 -10.36
CA LEU A 111 -4.57 16.33 -9.44
C LEU A 111 -3.57 17.34 -8.88
N LEU A 112 -3.04 18.23 -9.71
CA LEU A 112 -2.16 19.32 -9.26
C LEU A 112 -2.90 20.29 -8.32
N LEU A 113 -4.19 20.54 -8.59
CA LEU A 113 -5.02 21.38 -7.75
C LEU A 113 -5.24 20.75 -6.36
N ILE A 114 -5.53 19.44 -6.30
CA ILE A 114 -5.67 18.69 -5.05
C ILE A 114 -4.33 18.64 -4.30
N TYR A 115 -3.22 18.42 -5.00
CA TYR A 115 -1.88 18.44 -4.41
C TYR A 115 -1.51 19.81 -3.82
N SER A 116 -2.09 20.90 -4.36
CA SER A 116 -1.89 22.25 -3.83
C SER A 116 -2.68 22.54 -2.55
N ILE A 117 -3.60 21.65 -2.12
CA ILE A 117 -4.36 21.82 -0.88
C ILE A 117 -3.47 21.47 0.32
N LYS A 118 -2.92 22.51 0.95
CA LYS A 118 -2.05 22.36 2.14
C LYS A 118 -2.82 22.04 3.43
N ASN A 119 -4.15 22.08 3.39
CA ASN A 119 -5.00 21.93 4.58
C ASN A 119 -5.53 20.49 4.68
N LEU A 120 -4.74 19.62 5.32
CA LEU A 120 -5.05 18.19 5.54
C LEU A 120 -6.37 17.98 6.29
N GLN A 121 -6.79 18.94 7.13
CA GLN A 121 -8.06 18.87 7.87
C GLN A 121 -9.29 18.95 6.97
N VAL A 122 -9.21 19.66 5.84
CA VAL A 122 -10.31 19.72 4.84
C VAL A 122 -10.36 18.42 4.02
N LEU A 123 -9.22 17.76 3.87
CA LEU A 123 -9.09 16.52 3.11
C LEU A 123 -9.63 15.29 3.88
N ALA A 124 -9.53 15.29 5.21
CA ALA A 124 -10.02 14.20 6.06
C ALA A 124 -11.53 13.87 5.87
N PRO A 125 -12.48 14.82 5.98
CA PRO A 125 -13.89 14.53 5.76
C PRO A 125 -14.20 14.18 4.29
N PHE A 126 -13.49 14.80 3.34
CA PHE A 126 -13.62 14.46 1.91
C PHE A 126 -13.17 13.03 1.62
N SER A 127 -12.04 12.60 2.18
CA SER A 127 -11.54 11.22 2.09
C SER A 127 -12.53 10.24 2.72
N SER A 128 -13.11 10.57 3.87
CA SER A 128 -14.14 9.74 4.49
C SER A 128 -15.37 9.57 3.60
N ALA A 129 -15.85 10.65 2.97
CA ALA A 129 -16.94 10.58 2.00
C ALA A 129 -16.56 9.72 0.78
N ALA A 130 -15.35 9.91 0.23
CA ALA A 130 -14.86 9.12 -0.90
C ALA A 130 -14.76 7.62 -0.56
N ASN A 131 -14.29 7.27 0.64
CA ASN A 131 -14.25 5.89 1.12
C ASN A 131 -15.66 5.28 1.26
N LEU A 132 -16.65 6.09 1.63
CA LEU A 132 -18.04 5.64 1.69
C LEU A 132 -18.62 5.41 0.29
N LEU A 133 -18.33 6.30 -0.67
CA LEU A 133 -18.68 6.10 -2.08
C LEU A 133 -18.01 4.84 -2.65
N LEU A 134 -16.74 4.59 -2.32
CA LEU A 134 -16.02 3.39 -2.70
C LEU A 134 -16.73 2.13 -2.16
N LEU A 135 -17.17 2.15 -0.91
CA LEU A 135 -17.90 1.03 -0.29
C LEU A 135 -19.26 0.79 -0.97
N VAL A 136 -19.99 1.86 -1.31
CA VAL A 136 -21.25 1.76 -2.06
C VAL A 136 -21.01 1.19 -3.47
N GLY A 137 -20.03 1.73 -4.20
CA GLY A 137 -19.66 1.24 -5.54
C GLY A 137 -19.25 -0.23 -5.52
N PHE A 138 -18.46 -0.64 -4.53
CA PHE A 138 -18.11 -2.04 -4.32
C PHE A 138 -19.34 -2.91 -4.07
N GLY A 139 -20.29 -2.44 -3.27
CA GLY A 139 -21.57 -3.12 -3.04
C GLY A 139 -22.39 -3.31 -4.31
N ILE A 140 -22.45 -2.30 -5.17
CA ILE A 140 -23.14 -2.37 -6.48
C ILE A 140 -22.46 -3.38 -7.40
N ILE A 141 -21.12 -3.37 -7.47
CA ILE A 141 -20.34 -4.34 -8.27
C ILE A 141 -20.62 -5.76 -7.79
N LEU A 142 -20.61 -5.99 -6.46
CA LEU A 142 -20.95 -7.30 -5.91
C LEU A 142 -22.38 -7.73 -6.26
N TYR A 143 -23.35 -6.81 -6.15
CA TYR A 143 -24.74 -7.08 -6.53
C TYR A 143 -24.84 -7.56 -7.99
N TYR A 144 -24.24 -6.85 -8.94
CA TYR A 144 -24.22 -7.24 -10.35
C TYR A 144 -23.43 -8.52 -10.64
N ILE A 145 -22.40 -8.84 -9.85
CA ILE A 145 -21.67 -10.11 -9.99
C ILE A 145 -22.56 -11.31 -9.62
N PHE A 146 -23.51 -11.12 -8.71
CA PHE A 146 -24.44 -12.18 -8.27
C PHE A 146 -25.72 -12.25 -9.12
N GLU A 147 -25.97 -11.26 -9.97
CA GLU A 147 -27.10 -11.21 -10.91
C GLU A 147 -26.61 -11.71 -12.30
N ASP A 148 -27.22 -12.77 -12.84
CA ASP A 148 -26.87 -13.41 -14.13
C ASP A 148 -25.42 -13.93 -14.28
N LEU A 149 -25.02 -14.92 -13.47
CA LEU A 149 -23.75 -15.63 -13.69
C LEU A 149 -23.81 -16.52 -14.96
N PRO A 150 -23.05 -16.22 -16.03
CA PRO A 150 -22.82 -17.20 -17.10
C PRO A 150 -22.08 -18.43 -16.54
N PRO A 151 -22.26 -19.62 -17.13
CA PRO A 151 -21.63 -20.84 -16.64
C PRO A 151 -20.10 -20.72 -16.61
N LEU A 152 -19.50 -21.10 -15.48
CA LEU A 152 -18.04 -21.08 -15.24
C LEU A 152 -17.21 -21.90 -16.26
N SER A 153 -17.86 -22.70 -17.10
CA SER A 153 -17.22 -23.58 -18.08
C SER A 153 -16.82 -22.87 -19.39
N GLU A 154 -17.30 -21.66 -19.67
CA GLU A 154 -16.94 -20.90 -20.89
C GLU A 154 -15.73 -19.98 -20.69
N ARG A 155 -15.24 -19.85 -19.44
CA ARG A 155 -14.04 -19.07 -19.15
C ARG A 155 -12.80 -19.93 -19.27
N ASP A 156 -11.89 -19.51 -20.14
CA ASP A 156 -10.55 -20.07 -20.19
C ASP A 156 -9.90 -19.98 -18.80
N ALA A 157 -9.69 -21.14 -18.18
CA ALA A 157 -9.00 -21.25 -16.90
C ALA A 157 -7.51 -20.86 -16.97
N PHE A 158 -7.00 -20.70 -18.20
CA PHE A 158 -5.61 -20.42 -18.54
C PHE A 158 -5.53 -19.13 -19.34
N VAL A 159 -4.89 -18.13 -18.74
CA VAL A 159 -4.39 -16.98 -19.48
C VAL A 159 -2.98 -17.31 -19.96
N SER A 160 -2.60 -16.86 -21.15
CA SER A 160 -1.23 -16.98 -21.67
C SER A 160 -0.19 -16.54 -20.62
N TYR A 161 0.95 -17.23 -20.57
CA TYR A 161 2.06 -16.90 -19.65
C TYR A 161 2.52 -15.44 -19.73
N THR A 162 2.22 -14.75 -20.83
CA THR A 162 2.52 -13.34 -21.07
C THR A 162 1.74 -12.37 -20.17
N GLU A 163 0.54 -12.73 -19.71
CA GLU A 163 -0.29 -11.86 -18.84
C GLU A 163 -0.06 -12.10 -17.35
N LEU A 164 0.76 -13.10 -17.02
CA LEU A 164 1.09 -13.47 -15.64
C LEU A 164 1.77 -12.32 -14.86
N PRO A 165 2.68 -11.53 -15.46
CA PRO A 165 3.23 -10.33 -14.82
C PRO A 165 2.17 -9.26 -14.52
N THR A 166 1.21 -9.05 -15.43
CA THR A 166 0.09 -8.10 -15.25
C THR A 166 -0.78 -8.53 -14.08
N PHE A 167 -1.14 -9.81 -14.01
CA PHE A 167 -1.89 -10.37 -12.90
C PHE A 167 -1.15 -10.22 -11.56
N PHE A 168 0.14 -10.56 -11.53
CA PHE A 168 0.97 -10.43 -10.32
C PHE A 168 1.04 -8.97 -9.84
N GLY A 169 1.24 -8.03 -10.76
CA GLY A 169 1.24 -6.59 -10.47
C GLY A 169 -0.08 -6.11 -9.88
N THR A 170 -1.22 -6.50 -10.47
CA THR A 170 -2.55 -6.12 -9.96
C THR A 170 -2.82 -6.69 -8.57
N VAL A 171 -2.45 -7.94 -8.31
CA VAL A 171 -2.60 -8.55 -6.98
C VAL A 171 -1.73 -7.85 -5.93
N LEU A 172 -0.45 -7.59 -6.24
CA LEU A 172 0.42 -6.86 -5.32
C LEU A 172 -0.05 -5.42 -5.07
N PHE A 173 -0.57 -4.75 -6.10
CA PHE A 173 -1.14 -3.42 -5.96
C PHE A 173 -2.37 -3.43 -5.06
N ALA A 174 -3.27 -4.41 -5.20
CA ALA A 174 -4.43 -4.57 -4.31
C ALA A 174 -4.04 -4.87 -2.85
N LEU A 175 -2.86 -5.45 -2.60
CA LEU A 175 -2.36 -5.78 -1.27
C LEU A 175 -1.59 -4.65 -0.58
N GLU A 176 -1.38 -3.51 -1.25
CA GLU A 176 -0.64 -2.36 -0.73
C GLU A 176 -1.22 -1.85 0.62
N ALA A 177 -2.55 -1.89 0.77
CA ALA A 177 -3.24 -1.52 2.00
C ALA A 177 -2.83 -2.36 3.23
N VAL A 178 -2.40 -3.60 3.04
CA VAL A 178 -1.94 -4.48 4.14
C VAL A 178 -0.70 -3.89 4.82
N GLY A 179 0.17 -3.23 4.05
CA GLY A 179 1.37 -2.57 4.56
C GLY A 179 1.07 -1.46 5.57
N VAL A 180 0.04 -0.65 5.28
CA VAL A 180 -0.42 0.42 6.17
C VAL A 180 -0.96 -0.18 7.47
N VAL A 181 -1.80 -1.22 7.39
CA VAL A 181 -2.37 -1.91 8.57
C VAL A 181 -1.27 -2.50 9.46
N GLY A 182 -0.20 -3.00 8.87
CA GLY A 182 0.95 -3.48 9.62
C GLY A 182 1.73 -2.36 10.34
N SER A 183 1.92 -1.21 9.71
CA SER A 183 2.61 -0.06 10.31
C SER A 183 1.84 0.53 11.50
N ILE A 184 0.50 0.60 11.43
CA ILE A 184 -0.35 1.04 12.55
C ILE A 184 -0.29 0.05 13.71
N SER A 185 -0.21 -1.25 13.43
CA SER A 185 -0.12 -2.29 14.45
C SER A 185 1.17 -2.13 15.25
N THR A 186 2.30 -1.90 14.56
CA THR A 186 3.59 -1.60 15.21
C THR A 186 3.49 -0.39 16.14
N THR A 187 2.85 0.69 15.66
CA THR A 187 2.63 1.90 16.44
C THR A 187 1.79 1.60 17.69
N LEU A 188 0.69 0.87 17.54
CA LEU A 188 -0.21 0.51 18.65
C LEU A 188 0.51 -0.36 19.71
N TYR A 189 1.33 -1.32 19.28
CA TYR A 189 2.16 -2.13 20.19
C TYR A 189 3.17 -1.28 20.97
N ILE A 190 3.82 -0.33 20.30
CA ILE A 190 4.76 0.59 20.95
C ILE A 190 4.03 1.51 21.94
N TYR A 191 2.87 2.05 21.59
CA TYR A 191 2.05 2.86 22.49
C TYR A 191 1.62 2.07 23.74
N SER A 192 1.12 0.85 23.54
CA SER A 192 0.76 -0.05 24.65
C SER A 192 1.95 -0.33 25.57
N TYR A 193 3.15 -0.54 25.00
CA TYR A 193 4.38 -0.71 25.80
C TYR A 193 4.81 0.58 26.51
N SER A 194 4.77 1.73 25.83
CA SER A 194 5.13 3.03 26.43
C SER A 194 4.22 3.34 27.62
N ILE A 195 2.92 3.08 27.50
CA ILE A 195 1.95 3.23 28.59
C ILE A 195 2.24 2.22 29.72
N ASN A 196 2.49 0.94 29.40
CA ASN A 196 2.83 -0.08 30.41
C ASN A 196 4.16 0.18 31.12
N SER A 197 5.15 0.77 30.43
CA SER A 197 6.43 1.18 31.03
C SER A 197 6.31 2.40 31.94
N PHE A 198 5.27 3.22 31.75
CA PHE A 198 4.95 4.37 32.61
C PHE A 198 4.05 3.96 33.80
N LEU A 199 3.29 2.88 33.66
CA LEU A 199 2.40 2.32 34.70
C LEU A 199 3.08 1.31 35.63
N LEU A 200 4.24 0.75 35.26
CA LEU A 200 5.05 -0.02 36.20
C LEU A 200 5.81 0.96 37.11
N PRO A 201 5.53 0.99 38.43
CA PRO A 201 6.38 1.71 39.35
C PRO A 201 7.78 1.12 39.22
N ILE A 202 8.76 2.01 39.15
CA ILE A 202 10.19 1.68 39.29
C ILE A 202 10.28 0.76 40.51
N ASP A 203 10.58 -0.53 40.31
CA ASP A 203 10.90 -1.43 41.41
C ASP A 203 12.14 -0.84 42.09
N PRO A 204 12.09 -0.43 43.37
CA PRO A 204 13.21 0.19 44.07
C PRO A 204 14.35 -0.80 44.41
N ARG A 205 14.45 -1.93 43.71
CA ARG A 205 15.54 -2.90 43.83
C ARG A 205 16.26 -3.14 42.50
N ASN A 206 16.96 -2.12 42.01
CA ASN A 206 18.30 -2.28 41.45
C ASN A 206 19.05 -0.94 41.43
#